data_AF-T2IRB8-F1
#
_entry.id   AF-T2IRB8-F1
#
_cell.length_a   1.000
_cell.length_b   1.000
_cell.length_c   1.000
_cell.angle_alpha   90.00
_cell.angle_beta   90.00
_cell.angle_gamma   90.00
#
_symmetry.space_group_name_H-M   'P 1'
#
loop_
_entity.id
_entity.type
_entity.pdbx_description
1 polymer ?
#
loop_
_entity_poly.entity_id
_entity_poly.type
_entity_poly.pdbx_seq_one_letter_code
_entity_poly.pdbx_strand_id
1 'polypeptide(L)'
;MNKLLSIVILSLIGLGGCLNNQSSLTEKQWKKIVQENSELSAKEIPPQGRVIHLSKDKIWIDFNHEKLCGMRHCLYAIYQVNSETEQANLQWRSYLEPMLPPSIPLMQKGKNHCIFIHQRQEKQLEKYELCPHNGQYKITKKIVNGG
;
A
#
# COMPACT_ATOMS: atom_id res chain seq x y z
N MET A 1 49.15 -34.37 -38.04
CA MET A 1 49.03 -32.97 -37.57
C MET A 1 47.88 -32.37 -38.36
N ASN A 2 46.71 -31.93 -37.87
CA ASN A 2 46.12 -31.64 -36.55
C ASN A 2 44.61 -32.00 -36.68
N LYS A 3 44.01 -32.87 -35.85
CA LYS A 3 43.19 -32.55 -34.64
C LYS A 3 42.51 -31.17 -34.68
N LEU A 4 41.20 -31.11 -34.96
CA LEU A 4 40.04 -31.27 -34.07
C LEU A 4 39.64 -30.01 -33.30
N LEU A 5 38.33 -29.73 -33.43
CA LEU A 5 37.39 -29.21 -32.45
C LEU A 5 37.12 -27.70 -32.41
N SER A 6 35.99 -27.34 -33.04
CA SER A 6 35.16 -26.17 -32.76
C SER A 6 34.77 -26.10 -31.28
N ILE A 7 34.91 -24.92 -30.67
CA ILE A 7 34.16 -24.55 -29.47
C ILE A 7 33.54 -23.17 -29.73
N VAL A 8 32.24 -23.16 -29.97
CA VAL A 8 31.39 -21.97 -29.96
C VAL A 8 31.15 -21.64 -28.48
N ILE A 9 31.76 -20.55 -27.99
CA ILE A 9 31.47 -20.03 -26.65
C ILE A 9 30.20 -19.18 -26.77
N LEU A 10 29.05 -19.80 -26.46
CA LEU A 10 27.82 -19.07 -26.11
C LEU A 10 28.03 -18.43 -24.74
N SER A 11 28.34 -17.13 -24.73
CA SER A 11 28.31 -16.34 -23.50
C SER A 11 26.86 -16.06 -23.09
N LEU A 12 26.25 -17.00 -22.39
CA LEU A 12 25.12 -16.77 -21.50
C LEU A 12 25.65 -16.03 -20.26
N ILE A 13 25.54 -14.70 -20.23
CA ILE A 13 25.75 -13.95 -18.98
C ILE A 13 24.67 -12.88 -18.85
N GLY A 14 23.81 -13.08 -17.86
CA GLY A 14 23.21 -11.98 -17.11
C GLY A 14 21.87 -11.48 -17.59
N LEU A 15 20.84 -12.33 -17.55
CA LEU A 15 19.51 -11.84 -17.13
C LEU A 15 19.70 -11.33 -15.68
N GLY A 16 20.08 -10.07 -15.55
CA GLY A 16 19.93 -9.30 -14.32
C GLY A 16 18.45 -9.21 -14.03
N GLY A 17 17.91 -10.26 -13.42
CA GLY A 17 16.61 -10.21 -12.78
C GLY A 17 16.72 -9.17 -11.69
N CYS A 18 16.18 -7.98 -11.95
CA CYS A 18 15.79 -7.07 -10.88
C CYS A 18 14.87 -7.88 -9.96
N LEU A 19 15.39 -8.32 -8.81
CA LEU A 19 14.54 -8.74 -7.71
C LEU A 19 13.69 -7.53 -7.34
N ASN A 20 12.48 -7.47 -7.90
CA ASN A 20 11.39 -6.74 -7.29
C ASN A 20 11.08 -7.44 -5.96
N ASN A 21 11.91 -7.20 -4.95
CA ASN A 21 11.58 -7.47 -3.56
C ASN A 21 10.55 -6.42 -3.11
N GLN A 22 9.38 -6.45 -3.75
CA GLN A 22 8.16 -6.05 -3.07
C GLN A 22 7.89 -7.17 -2.09
N SER A 23 8.09 -6.90 -0.80
CA SER A 23 7.73 -7.83 0.28
C SER A 23 6.22 -8.04 0.23
N SER A 24 5.75 -9.01 -0.55
CA SER A 24 4.36 -9.46 -0.52
C SER A 24 3.99 -9.78 0.92
N LEU A 25 2.80 -9.35 1.33
CA LEU A 25 2.21 -9.80 2.59
C LEU A 25 2.21 -11.33 2.63
N THR A 26 2.61 -11.90 3.77
CA THR A 26 2.41 -13.32 4.02
C THR A 26 0.92 -13.62 4.18
N GLU A 27 0.51 -14.86 3.95
CA GLU A 27 -0.89 -15.28 4.13
C GLU A 27 -1.38 -15.02 5.56
N LYS A 28 -0.52 -15.24 6.56
CA LYS A 28 -0.82 -15.00 7.97
C LYS A 28 -1.06 -13.52 8.27
N GLN A 29 -0.21 -12.63 7.75
CA GLN A 29 -0.40 -11.19 7.88
C GLN A 29 -1.70 -10.74 7.21
N TRP A 30 -1.96 -11.21 5.99
CA TRP A 30 -3.19 -10.90 5.27
C TRP A 30 -4.42 -11.35 6.05
N LYS A 31 -4.44 -12.59 6.54
CA LYS A 31 -5.53 -13.13 7.37
C LYS A 31 -5.83 -12.25 8.58
N LYS A 32 -4.80 -11.85 9.33
CA LYS A 32 -4.94 -10.97 10.49
C LYS A 32 -5.52 -9.61 10.09
N ILE A 33 -4.96 -8.98 9.06
CA ILE A 33 -5.40 -7.67 8.57
C ILE A 33 -6.88 -7.71 8.15
N VAL A 34 -7.30 -8.76 7.45
CA VAL A 34 -8.71 -8.93 7.06
C VAL A 34 -9.61 -9.07 8.28
N GLN A 35 -9.24 -9.91 9.25
CA GLN A 35 -10.02 -10.12 10.48
C GLN A 35 -10.17 -8.84 11.33
N GLU A 36 -9.16 -7.96 11.35
CA GLU A 36 -9.22 -6.70 12.11
C GLU A 36 -10.12 -5.62 11.47
N ASN A 37 -10.42 -5.74 10.18
CA ASN A 37 -11.04 -4.69 9.37
C ASN A 37 -12.37 -5.10 8.74
N SER A 38 -12.76 -6.37 8.86
CA SER A 38 -14.02 -6.86 8.35
C SER A 38 -14.64 -7.85 9.32
N GLU A 39 -15.97 -7.88 9.34
CA GLU A 39 -16.70 -9.02 9.90
C GLU A 39 -16.59 -10.28 8.99
N LEU A 40 -15.85 -10.16 7.87
CA LEU A 40 -15.67 -11.19 6.87
C LEU A 40 -14.40 -12.00 7.14
N SER A 41 -14.42 -13.23 6.64
CA SER A 41 -13.23 -14.07 6.63
C SER A 41 -12.25 -13.65 5.53
N ALA A 42 -10.95 -13.93 5.73
CA ALA A 42 -9.90 -13.69 4.72
C ALA A 42 -10.14 -14.34 3.35
N LYS A 43 -11.08 -15.31 3.28
CA LYS A 43 -11.49 -15.97 2.04
C LYS A 43 -12.53 -15.17 1.24
N GLU A 44 -13.23 -14.24 1.87
CA GLU A 44 -14.29 -13.42 1.27
C GLU A 44 -13.79 -12.06 0.80
N ILE A 45 -12.60 -11.65 1.21
CA ILE A 45 -11.92 -10.47 0.67
C ILE A 45 -11.10 -10.94 -0.53
N PRO A 46 -11.11 -10.21 -1.66
CA PRO A 46 -10.25 -10.49 -2.80
C PRO A 46 -8.82 -10.74 -2.35
N PRO A 47 -8.08 -11.64 -3.03
CA PRO A 47 -6.84 -12.22 -2.51
C PRO A 47 -5.86 -11.22 -1.93
N GLN A 48 -5.83 -9.99 -2.43
CA GLN A 48 -5.15 -8.85 -1.82
C GLN A 48 -5.93 -7.59 -2.22
N GLY A 49 -6.51 -6.87 -1.25
CA GLY A 49 -6.89 -5.46 -1.47
C GLY A 49 -5.70 -4.70 -2.06
N ARG A 50 -5.90 -3.55 -2.70
CA ARG A 50 -4.77 -2.90 -3.37
C ARG A 50 -3.75 -2.43 -2.33
N VAL A 51 -2.61 -3.12 -2.27
CA VAL A 51 -1.50 -2.83 -1.36
C VAL A 51 -0.51 -1.88 -2.04
N ILE A 52 -0.19 -0.78 -1.38
CA ILE A 52 0.81 0.19 -1.83
C ILE A 52 1.89 0.29 -0.75
N HIS A 53 3.12 -0.09 -1.08
CA HIS A 53 4.25 0.05 -0.16
C HIS A 53 4.60 1.52 0.06
N LEU A 54 4.56 1.98 1.31
CA LEU A 54 5.00 3.32 1.72
C LEU A 54 6.51 3.32 2.03
N SER A 55 7.01 2.25 2.66
CA SER A 55 8.41 1.95 2.93
C SER A 55 8.65 0.43 2.87
N LYS A 56 9.85 -0.04 3.27
CA LYS A 56 10.19 -1.46 3.39
C LYS A 56 9.22 -2.22 4.30
N ASP A 57 8.80 -1.57 5.38
CA ASP A 57 8.03 -2.16 6.48
C ASP A 57 6.65 -1.51 6.67
N LYS A 58 6.26 -0.53 5.85
CA LYS A 58 4.96 0.13 5.94
C LYS A 58 4.19 0.01 4.65
N ILE A 59 2.93 -0.38 4.77
CA ILE A 59 2.02 -0.56 3.65
C ILE A 59 0.73 0.21 3.87
N TRP A 60 0.22 0.78 2.78
CA TRP A 60 -1.13 1.30 2.65
C TRP A 60 -2.00 0.23 2.02
N ILE A 61 -3.18 0.00 2.55
CA ILE A 61 -4.13 -0.98 2.04
C ILE A 61 -5.43 -0.26 1.73
N ASP A 62 -5.84 -0.41 0.48
CA ASP A 62 -7.15 -0.04 -0.01
C ASP A 62 -8.06 -1.27 0.02
N PHE A 63 -9.04 -1.25 0.93
CA PHE A 63 -10.02 -2.32 1.09
C PHE A 63 -11.26 -2.09 0.21
N ASN A 64 -11.15 -1.39 -0.92
CA ASN A 64 -12.27 -1.10 -1.80
C ASN A 64 -12.97 -2.38 -2.30
N HIS A 65 -14.00 -2.76 -1.57
CA HIS A 65 -14.82 -3.95 -1.75
C HIS A 65 -16.23 -3.60 -1.25
N GLU A 66 -17.26 -4.03 -1.97
CA GLU A 66 -18.66 -3.66 -1.72
C GLU A 66 -19.14 -3.90 -0.28
N LYS A 67 -18.57 -4.87 0.43
CA LYS A 67 -18.93 -5.19 1.82
C LYS A 67 -18.22 -4.33 2.87
N LEU A 68 -17.10 -3.68 2.51
CA LEU A 68 -16.30 -2.81 3.40
C LEU A 68 -16.37 -1.34 2.98
N CYS A 69 -16.92 -1.09 1.80
CA CYS A 69 -17.31 0.21 1.33
C CYS A 69 -18.81 0.42 1.54
N GLY A 70 -19.19 1.49 2.22
CA GLY A 70 -20.55 1.99 2.13
C GLY A 70 -20.78 2.72 0.79
N MET A 71 -21.98 3.27 0.58
CA MET A 71 -22.34 4.00 -0.65
C MET A 71 -21.41 5.18 -1.02
N ARG A 72 -20.59 5.69 -0.09
CA ARG A 72 -19.72 6.87 -0.28
C ARG A 72 -18.33 6.78 0.36
N HIS A 73 -18.03 5.74 1.12
CA HIS A 73 -16.75 5.68 1.81
C HIS A 73 -16.21 4.26 1.81
N CYS A 74 -14.92 4.13 1.55
CA CYS A 74 -14.18 2.88 1.61
C CYS A 74 -13.17 2.92 2.75
N LEU A 75 -12.88 1.74 3.29
CA LEU A 75 -11.91 1.59 4.36
C LEU A 75 -10.48 1.61 3.80
N TYR A 76 -9.63 2.38 4.45
CA TYR A 76 -8.19 2.45 4.18
C TYR A 76 -7.41 2.29 5.47
N ALA A 77 -6.27 1.61 5.40
CA ALA A 77 -5.40 1.46 6.55
C ALA A 77 -3.91 1.52 6.20
N ILE A 78 -3.12 1.89 7.19
CA ILE A 78 -1.66 1.77 7.18
C ILE A 78 -1.27 0.72 8.20
N TYR A 79 -0.45 -0.24 7.76
CA TYR A 79 0.11 -1.27 8.61
C TYR A 79 1.63 -1.18 8.62
N GLN A 80 2.23 -1.43 9.78
CA GLN A 80 3.64 -1.80 9.88
C GLN A 80 3.73 -3.33 9.84
N VAL A 81 4.57 -3.85 8.95
CA VAL A 81 4.74 -5.28 8.70
C VAL A 81 6.18 -5.69 8.96
N ASN A 82 6.37 -6.83 9.60
CA ASN A 82 7.68 -7.42 9.84
C ASN A 82 7.72 -8.80 9.15
N SER A 83 8.63 -8.97 8.19
CA SER A 83 8.77 -10.19 7.40
C SER A 83 9.37 -11.36 8.18
N GLU A 84 10.18 -11.09 9.20
CA GLU A 84 10.87 -12.12 9.99
C GLU A 84 9.93 -12.74 11.03
N THR A 85 9.07 -11.91 11.63
CA THR A 85 8.12 -12.35 12.68
C THR A 85 6.70 -12.56 12.15
N GLU A 86 6.47 -12.26 10.86
CA GLU A 86 5.15 -12.25 10.20
C GLU A 86 4.11 -11.39 10.94
N GLN A 87 4.55 -10.39 11.71
CA GLN A 87 3.66 -9.48 12.41
C GLN A 87 3.12 -8.42 11.45
N ALA A 88 1.87 -8.02 11.67
CA ALA A 88 1.25 -6.84 11.07
C ALA A 88 0.60 -6.04 12.20
N ASN A 89 0.97 -4.77 12.34
CA ASN A 89 0.51 -3.87 13.39
C ASN A 89 -0.17 -2.66 12.76
N LEU A 90 -1.42 -2.41 13.14
CA LEU A 90 -2.17 -1.26 12.64
C LEU A 90 -1.53 0.05 13.10
N GLN A 91 -1.33 0.97 12.16
CA GLN A 91 -0.72 2.28 12.40
C GLN A 91 -1.69 3.43 12.16
N TRP A 92 -2.72 3.23 11.35
CA TRP A 92 -3.79 4.19 11.09
C TRP A 92 -4.89 3.52 10.28
N ARG A 93 -6.13 3.97 10.48
CA ARG A 93 -7.30 3.51 9.73
C ARG A 93 -8.34 4.61 9.63
N SER A 94 -8.95 4.76 8.47
CA SER A 94 -10.11 5.63 8.31
C SER A 94 -10.98 5.19 7.15
N TYR A 95 -12.26 5.53 7.22
CA TYR A 95 -13.12 5.59 6.05
C TYR A 95 -12.83 6.88 5.30
N LEU A 96 -12.65 6.77 3.98
CA LEU A 96 -12.37 7.89 3.08
C LEU A 96 -13.31 7.84 1.88
N GLU A 97 -13.64 8.99 1.30
CA GLU A 97 -14.39 9.11 0.04
C GLU A 97 -13.43 8.89 -1.14
N PRO A 98 -13.52 7.75 -1.87
CA PRO A 98 -12.65 7.48 -3.01
C PRO A 98 -13.10 8.22 -4.28
N MET A 99 -14.35 8.70 -4.36
CA MET A 99 -14.90 9.36 -5.54
C MET A 99 -14.43 10.82 -5.64
N LEU A 100 -13.15 10.98 -5.95
CA LEU A 100 -12.52 12.27 -6.21
C LEU A 100 -12.56 12.60 -7.72
N PRO A 101 -12.36 13.88 -8.10
CA PRO A 101 -12.14 14.24 -9.49
C PRO A 101 -11.00 13.39 -10.11
N PRO A 102 -11.09 13.00 -11.40
CA PRO A 102 -10.16 12.03 -12.00
C PRO A 102 -8.66 12.38 -11.93
N SER A 103 -8.32 13.67 -11.83
CA SER A 103 -6.94 14.15 -11.73
C SER A 103 -6.38 14.18 -10.30
N ILE A 104 -7.21 13.90 -9.29
CA ILE A 104 -6.85 14.00 -7.88
C ILE A 104 -6.78 12.60 -7.28
N PRO A 105 -5.57 12.09 -6.96
CA PRO A 105 -5.45 10.80 -6.32
C PRO A 105 -5.84 10.88 -4.85
N LEU A 106 -6.49 9.82 -4.35
CA LEU A 106 -6.86 9.71 -2.94
C LEU A 106 -5.65 9.82 -2.02
N MET A 107 -4.55 9.14 -2.35
CA MET A 107 -3.32 9.10 -1.58
C MET A 107 -2.11 9.41 -2.46
N GLN A 108 -1.19 10.23 -1.93
CA GLN A 108 0.12 10.50 -2.52
C GLN A 108 1.21 10.31 -1.47
N LYS A 109 2.37 9.79 -1.89
CA LYS A 109 3.55 9.77 -1.02
C LYS A 109 4.07 11.20 -0.81
N GLY A 110 4.33 11.56 0.44
CA GLY A 110 5.02 12.77 0.83
C GLY A 110 6.50 12.54 1.08
N LYS A 111 7.16 13.54 1.68
CA LYS A 111 8.54 13.41 2.19
C LYS A 111 8.53 12.77 3.58
N ASN A 112 9.67 12.24 4.02
CA ASN A 112 9.88 11.76 5.39
C ASN A 112 8.84 10.73 5.88
N HIS A 113 8.46 9.79 5.00
CA HIS A 113 7.43 8.77 5.27
C HIS A 113 6.02 9.31 5.55
N CYS A 114 5.79 10.60 5.38
CA CYS A 114 4.45 11.17 5.37
C CYS A 114 3.70 10.82 4.08
N ILE A 115 2.38 10.91 4.12
CA ILE A 115 1.50 10.79 2.96
C ILE A 115 0.55 11.98 2.92
N PHE A 116 0.05 12.30 1.74
CA PHE A 116 -1.07 13.22 1.58
C PHE A 116 -2.33 12.44 1.25
N ILE A 117 -3.43 12.78 1.90
CA ILE A 117 -4.76 12.26 1.62
C ILE A 117 -5.63 13.41 1.12
N HIS A 118 -6.32 13.22 -0.01
CA HIS A 118 -7.33 14.15 -0.50
C HIS A 118 -8.72 13.66 -0.11
N GLN A 119 -9.56 14.56 0.39
CA GLN A 119 -10.94 14.24 0.77
C GLN A 119 -11.89 15.32 0.29
N ARG A 120 -13.08 14.91 -0.15
CA ARG A 120 -14.17 15.85 -0.42
C ARG A 120 -14.95 16.05 0.88
N GLN A 121 -14.94 17.27 1.40
CA GLN A 121 -15.88 17.68 2.45
C GLN A 121 -16.89 18.64 1.83
N GLU A 122 -18.16 18.21 1.79
CA GLU A 122 -19.24 18.92 1.09
C GLU A 122 -18.87 19.21 -0.37
N LYS A 123 -18.63 20.47 -0.72
CA LYS A 123 -18.25 20.93 -2.07
C LYS A 123 -16.76 21.24 -2.20
N GLN A 124 -15.99 21.16 -1.11
CA GLN A 124 -14.58 21.51 -1.10
C GLN A 124 -13.70 20.27 -1.16
N LEU A 125 -12.64 20.37 -1.96
CA LEU A 125 -11.57 19.38 -1.97
C LEU A 125 -10.51 19.81 -0.97
N GLU A 126 -10.27 18.97 0.02
CA GLU A 126 -9.31 19.21 1.08
C GLU A 126 -8.14 18.26 0.97
N LYS A 127 -6.98 18.71 1.43
CA LYS A 127 -5.75 17.92 1.45
C LYS A 127 -5.20 17.86 2.87
N TYR A 128 -4.89 16.66 3.33
CA TYR A 128 -4.38 16.38 4.66
C TYR A 128 -3.01 15.73 4.57
N GLU A 129 -2.06 16.18 5.39
CA GLU A 129 -0.78 15.51 5.58
C GLU A 129 -0.90 14.56 6.77
N LEU A 130 -0.52 13.30 6.57
CA LEU A 130 -0.43 12.30 7.61
C LEU A 130 1.02 11.84 7.75
N CYS A 131 1.56 11.92 8.96
CA CYS A 131 2.94 11.55 9.24
C CYS A 131 3.03 10.54 10.39
N PRO A 132 4.11 9.72 10.43
CA PRO A 132 4.42 8.92 11.60
C PRO A 132 4.68 9.80 12.82
N HIS A 133 4.03 9.47 13.94
CA HIS A 133 4.22 10.09 15.23
C HIS A 133 4.01 9.04 16.33
N ASN A 134 5.08 8.69 17.05
CA ASN A 134 5.09 7.68 18.12
C ASN A 134 4.49 6.32 17.71
N GLY A 135 4.92 5.80 16.56
CA GLY A 135 4.48 4.47 16.09
C GLY A 135 3.02 4.40 15.63
N GLN A 136 2.41 5.53 15.26
CA GLN A 136 1.11 5.64 14.59
C GLN A 136 1.19 6.73 13.52
N TYR A 137 0.30 6.73 12.53
CA TYR A 137 0.13 7.88 11.64
C TYR A 137 -0.92 8.84 12.19
N LYS A 138 -0.63 10.14 12.17
CA LYS A 138 -1.57 11.19 12.58
C LYS A 138 -1.65 12.27 11.52
N ILE A 139 -2.82 12.90 11.41
CA ILE A 139 -2.96 14.12 10.62
C ILE A 139 -2.12 15.20 11.30
N THR A 140 -1.09 15.69 10.62
CA THR A 140 -0.21 16.76 11.11
C THR A 140 -0.64 18.11 10.61
N LYS A 141 -1.25 18.16 9.42
CA LYS A 141 -1.61 19.43 8.78
C LYS A 141 -2.79 19.26 7.83
N LYS A 142 -3.69 20.24 7.82
CA LYS A 142 -4.60 20.51 6.70
C LYS A 142 -3.92 21.48 5.75
N ILE A 143 -3.70 21.08 4.51
CA ILE A 143 -3.12 21.92 3.46
C ILE A 143 -4.27 22.71 2.84
N VAL A 144 -4.36 23.98 3.20
CA VAL A 144 -5.26 24.92 2.55
C VAL A 144 -4.60 25.31 1.24
N ASN A 145 -5.20 24.94 0.11
CA ASN A 145 -4.80 25.51 -1.18
C ASN A 145 -5.18 26.99 -1.11
N GLY A 146 -4.18 27.85 -0.94
CA GLY A 146 -4.38 29.30 -0.98
C GLY A 146 -5.00 29.69 -2.31
N GLY A 147 -5.98 30.59 -2.27
CA GLY A 147 -6.55 31.24 -3.45
C GLY A 147 -5.53 32.07 -4.22
#